data_AF-A0A835ZNR3-F1
#
_entry.id   AF-A0A835ZNR3-F1
#
_cell.length_a   1.000
_cell.length_b   1.000
_cell.length_c   1.000
_cell.angle_alpha   90.00
_cell.angle_beta   90.00
_cell.angle_gamma   90.00
#
_symmetry.space_group_name_H-M   'P 1'
#
loop_
_entity.id
_entity.type
_entity.pdbx_description
1 polymer ?
#
loop_
_entity_poly.entity_id
_entity_poly.type
_entity_poly.pdbx_seq_one_letter_code
_entity_poly.pdbx_strand_id
1 'polypeptide(L)'
;MVLSAADKSNVKAAWGKVGGNAGAYGAEALERMFLSFPTTKTYFPHFDLSHGSAQVKGHGEKVAAALTKAVGHLDDLPGTLSDLSDLHAHKLRVDPVNFKLLSHTLLVTLACHLPNDFTPAVHASLDKFLANVSTTQREPTMVLSAADKSNVKAAWGKVGGNAGAYGAEALERMFLSFPTTKTYFPHFDLSHGSAQVKGHGEKVAAALTKAVGHLDDLPGTLSDLSDLHAHKLRVDPVNFKLLSHTLLVTLACHHPNDFTPAVHASLDKFLANVSTVLTSKYR
;
A
#
# COMPACT_ATOMS: atom_id res chain seq x y z
N MET A 1 -6.61 0.01 6.25
CA MET A 1 -7.48 1.21 6.39
C MET A 1 -8.81 0.70 6.92
N VAL A 2 -9.35 1.23 8.02
CA VAL A 2 -10.58 0.65 8.59
C VAL A 2 -11.79 1.30 7.91
N LEU A 3 -12.71 0.49 7.35
CA LEU A 3 -13.97 1.02 6.82
C LEU A 3 -14.87 1.45 7.97
N SER A 4 -15.31 2.71 7.98
CA SER A 4 -16.29 3.20 8.95
C SER A 4 -17.67 2.57 8.73
N ALA A 5 -18.57 2.70 9.71
CA ALA A 5 -19.96 2.25 9.54
C ALA A 5 -20.66 2.96 8.37
N ALA A 6 -20.39 4.25 8.17
CA ALA A 6 -20.89 5.02 7.03
C ALA A 6 -20.32 4.51 5.70
N ASP A 7 -19.01 4.20 5.66
CA ASP A 7 -18.39 3.62 4.46
C ASP A 7 -19.03 2.28 4.10
N LYS A 8 -19.25 1.41 5.09
CA LYS A 8 -19.91 0.12 4.88
C LYS A 8 -21.34 0.28 4.37
N SER A 9 -22.09 1.23 4.90
CA SER A 9 -23.44 1.56 4.43
C SER A 9 -23.44 2.02 2.98
N ASN A 10 -22.56 2.96 2.63
CA ASN A 10 -22.41 3.47 1.26
C ASN A 10 -22.03 2.37 0.27
N VAL A 11 -21.08 1.51 0.63
CA VAL A 11 -20.66 0.37 -0.21
C VAL A 11 -21.82 -0.59 -0.45
N LYS A 12 -22.55 -0.98 0.61
CA LYS A 12 -23.71 -1.87 0.50
C LYS A 12 -24.82 -1.25 -0.36
N ALA A 13 -25.11 0.04 -0.18
CA ALA A 13 -26.12 0.74 -0.95
C ALA A 13 -25.77 0.78 -2.44
N ALA A 14 -24.54 1.21 -2.78
CA ALA A 14 -24.08 1.26 -4.16
C ALA A 14 -24.04 -0.13 -4.81
N TRP A 15 -23.51 -1.14 -4.11
CA TRP A 15 -23.45 -2.51 -4.63
C TRP A 15 -24.83 -3.14 -4.80
N GLY A 16 -25.81 -2.78 -3.96
CA GLY A 16 -27.20 -3.16 -4.13
C GLY A 16 -27.82 -2.65 -5.44
N LYS A 17 -27.37 -1.47 -5.93
CA LYS A 17 -27.80 -0.92 -7.23
C LYS A 17 -27.13 -1.59 -8.43
N VAL A 18 -25.93 -2.14 -8.24
CA VAL A 18 -25.27 -2.96 -9.27
C VAL A 18 -26.13 -4.17 -9.61
N GLY A 19 -26.65 -4.86 -8.59
CA GLY A 19 -27.62 -5.95 -8.74
C GLY A 19 -27.15 -7.04 -9.71
N GLY A 20 -28.04 -7.48 -10.60
CA GLY A 20 -27.75 -8.53 -11.60
C GLY A 20 -26.71 -8.13 -12.66
N ASN A 21 -26.31 -6.86 -12.73
CA ASN A 21 -25.33 -6.37 -13.71
C ASN A 21 -23.88 -6.58 -13.27
N ALA A 22 -23.64 -7.11 -12.07
CA ALA A 22 -22.30 -7.22 -11.49
C ALA A 22 -21.28 -7.86 -12.44
N GLY A 23 -21.65 -8.97 -13.09
CA GLY A 23 -20.78 -9.64 -14.06
C GLY A 23 -20.45 -8.80 -15.29
N ALA A 24 -21.46 -8.13 -15.86
CA ALA A 24 -21.28 -7.25 -17.01
C ALA A 24 -20.36 -6.06 -16.67
N TYR A 25 -20.54 -5.44 -15.51
CA TYR A 25 -19.70 -4.34 -15.05
C TYR A 25 -18.27 -4.81 -14.74
N GLY A 26 -18.11 -6.03 -14.22
CA GLY A 26 -16.80 -6.65 -14.04
C GLY A 26 -16.06 -6.81 -15.36
N ALA A 27 -16.74 -7.27 -16.42
CA ALA A 27 -16.16 -7.41 -17.75
C ALA A 27 -15.79 -6.04 -18.36
N GLU A 28 -16.68 -5.05 -18.26
CA GLU A 28 -16.42 -3.70 -18.72
C GLU A 28 -15.20 -3.07 -18.02
N ALA A 29 -15.06 -3.24 -16.71
CA ALA A 29 -13.90 -2.75 -15.97
C ALA A 29 -12.59 -3.38 -16.46
N LEU A 30 -12.58 -4.69 -16.76
CA LEU A 30 -11.43 -5.37 -17.35
C LEU A 30 -11.10 -4.82 -18.75
N GLU A 31 -12.09 -4.64 -19.62
CA GLU A 31 -11.89 -4.05 -20.95
C GLU A 31 -11.29 -2.63 -20.85
N ARG A 32 -11.83 -1.79 -19.97
CA ARG A 32 -11.27 -0.45 -19.67
C ARG A 32 -9.83 -0.54 -19.19
N MET A 33 -9.51 -1.52 -18.34
CA MET A 33 -8.16 -1.72 -17.81
C MET A 33 -7.18 -2.10 -18.93
N PHE A 34 -7.53 -3.04 -19.80
CA PHE A 34 -6.66 -3.48 -20.89
C PHE A 34 -6.40 -2.39 -21.94
N LEU A 35 -7.39 -1.51 -22.17
CA LEU A 35 -7.27 -0.38 -23.09
C LEU A 35 -6.45 0.77 -22.48
N SER A 36 -6.77 1.20 -21.26
CA SER A 36 -6.11 2.34 -20.61
C SER A 36 -4.74 2.00 -20.01
N PHE A 37 -4.53 0.74 -19.63
CA PHE A 37 -3.29 0.25 -19.02
C PHE A 37 -2.79 -1.03 -19.71
N PRO A 38 -2.25 -0.92 -20.95
CA PRO A 38 -1.90 -2.08 -21.76
C PRO A 38 -0.90 -3.06 -21.13
N THR A 39 -0.06 -2.60 -20.19
CA THR A 39 0.89 -3.44 -19.45
C THR A 39 0.18 -4.54 -18.64
N THR A 40 -1.07 -4.33 -18.23
CA THR A 40 -1.88 -5.33 -17.51
C THR A 40 -2.20 -6.57 -18.35
N LYS A 41 -2.17 -6.46 -19.68
CA LYS A 41 -2.41 -7.58 -20.61
C LYS A 41 -1.33 -8.67 -20.50
N THR A 42 -0.16 -8.36 -19.95
CA THR A 42 0.93 -9.32 -19.75
C THR A 42 0.56 -10.48 -18.80
N TYR A 43 -0.45 -10.30 -17.94
CA TYR A 43 -0.98 -11.37 -17.08
C TYR A 43 -2.01 -12.27 -17.79
N PHE A 44 -2.46 -11.90 -18.99
CA PHE A 44 -3.50 -12.58 -19.74
C PHE A 44 -3.06 -13.02 -21.15
N PRO A 45 -1.84 -13.56 -21.37
CA PRO A 45 -1.40 -13.98 -22.71
C PRO A 45 -2.19 -15.19 -23.23
N HIS A 46 -2.94 -15.85 -22.34
CA HIS A 46 -3.74 -17.05 -22.62
C HIS A 46 -5.22 -16.72 -22.86
N PHE A 47 -5.60 -15.44 -22.88
CA PHE A 47 -6.97 -14.99 -23.14
C PHE A 47 -7.08 -14.40 -24.55
N ASP A 48 -8.22 -14.67 -25.20
CA ASP A 48 -8.78 -13.79 -26.20
C ASP A 48 -9.26 -12.50 -25.52
N LEU A 49 -8.55 -11.40 -25.79
CA LEU A 49 -8.84 -10.07 -25.24
C LEU A 49 -9.65 -9.20 -26.21
N SER A 50 -10.25 -9.78 -27.26
CA SER A 50 -11.18 -9.07 -28.13
C SER A 50 -12.42 -8.60 -27.36
N HIS A 51 -13.03 -7.50 -27.81
CA HIS A 51 -14.22 -6.94 -27.17
C HIS A 51 -15.35 -7.98 -27.13
N GLY A 52 -15.94 -8.17 -25.95
CA GLY A 52 -17.04 -9.09 -25.75
C GLY A 52 -16.67 -10.57 -25.76
N SER A 53 -15.37 -10.93 -25.72
CA SER A 53 -14.93 -12.33 -25.66
C SER A 53 -15.51 -13.05 -24.44
N ALA A 54 -15.79 -14.35 -24.60
CA ALA A 54 -16.33 -15.17 -23.52
C ALA A 54 -15.35 -15.28 -22.33
N GLN A 55 -14.03 -15.23 -22.59
CA GLN A 55 -13.01 -15.31 -21.56
C GLN A 55 -12.98 -14.04 -20.69
N VAL A 56 -13.08 -12.85 -21.29
CA VAL A 56 -13.15 -11.58 -20.55
C VAL A 56 -14.45 -11.51 -19.75
N LYS A 57 -15.59 -11.87 -20.36
CA LYS A 57 -16.89 -11.91 -19.66
C LYS A 57 -16.88 -12.85 -18.46
N GLY A 58 -16.46 -14.10 -18.67
CA GLY A 58 -16.41 -15.10 -17.60
C GLY A 58 -15.41 -14.75 -16.49
N HIS A 59 -14.31 -14.05 -16.79
CA HIS A 59 -13.41 -13.55 -15.76
C HIS A 59 -13.99 -12.34 -15.02
N GLY A 60 -14.65 -11.43 -15.72
CA GLY A 60 -15.39 -10.30 -15.13
C GLY A 60 -16.44 -10.75 -14.12
N GLU A 61 -17.19 -11.82 -14.45
CA GLU A 61 -18.14 -12.46 -13.53
C GLU A 61 -17.46 -12.99 -12.26
N LYS A 62 -16.31 -13.67 -12.38
CA LYS A 62 -15.56 -14.16 -11.21
C LYS A 62 -15.08 -13.02 -10.31
N VAL A 63 -14.56 -11.94 -10.90
CA VAL A 63 -14.13 -10.74 -10.16
C VAL A 63 -15.33 -10.12 -9.44
N ALA A 64 -16.46 -9.93 -10.13
CA ALA A 64 -17.66 -9.35 -9.56
C ALA A 64 -18.28 -10.22 -8.44
N ALA A 65 -18.24 -11.55 -8.59
CA ALA A 65 -18.67 -12.48 -7.56
C ALA A 65 -17.80 -12.39 -6.30
N ALA A 66 -16.47 -12.28 -6.46
CA ALA A 66 -15.56 -12.08 -5.34
C ALA A 66 -15.82 -10.76 -4.60
N LEU A 67 -16.06 -9.67 -5.34
CA LEU A 67 -16.42 -8.37 -4.75
C LEU A 67 -17.79 -8.40 -4.06
N THR A 68 -18.76 -9.12 -4.62
CA THR A 68 -20.07 -9.35 -3.98
C THR A 68 -19.91 -10.11 -2.66
N LYS A 69 -19.08 -11.15 -2.64
CA LYS A 69 -18.72 -11.86 -1.41
C LYS A 69 -18.08 -10.89 -0.41
N ALA A 70 -17.11 -10.07 -0.83
CA ALA A 70 -16.47 -9.07 0.03
C ALA A 70 -17.47 -8.06 0.62
N VAL A 71 -18.44 -7.56 -0.16
CA VAL A 71 -19.51 -6.65 0.32
C VAL A 71 -20.40 -7.32 1.36
N GLY A 72 -20.63 -8.64 1.25
CA GLY A 72 -21.35 -9.43 2.25
C GLY A 72 -20.62 -9.55 3.59
N HIS A 73 -19.28 -9.40 3.59
CA HIS A 73 -18.41 -9.65 4.74
C HIS A 73 -17.42 -8.51 4.98
N LEU A 74 -17.89 -7.25 4.95
CA LEU A 74 -17.04 -6.05 5.11
C LEU A 74 -16.30 -5.96 6.46
N ASP A 75 -16.74 -6.73 7.45
CA ASP A 75 -16.11 -6.81 8.78
C ASP A 75 -14.97 -7.84 8.85
N ASP A 76 -14.89 -8.77 7.88
CA ASP A 76 -13.86 -9.82 7.81
C ASP A 76 -13.42 -10.07 6.36
N LEU A 77 -12.87 -9.03 5.72
CA LEU A 77 -12.29 -9.17 4.37
C LEU A 77 -11.13 -10.18 4.32
N PRO A 78 -10.19 -10.20 5.29
CA PRO A 78 -9.08 -11.16 5.29
C PRO A 78 -9.54 -12.63 5.34
N GLY A 79 -10.45 -12.98 6.26
CA GLY A 79 -10.98 -14.34 6.33
C GLY A 79 -11.82 -14.69 5.10
N THR A 80 -12.63 -13.75 4.62
CA THR A 80 -13.53 -13.99 3.48
C THR A 80 -12.80 -14.26 2.15
N LEU A 81 -11.65 -13.60 1.95
CA LEU A 81 -10.89 -13.62 0.70
C LEU A 81 -9.56 -14.38 0.80
N SER A 82 -9.38 -15.24 1.82
CA SER A 82 -8.13 -15.97 2.08
C SER A 82 -7.68 -16.77 0.85
N ASP A 83 -8.57 -17.57 0.26
CA ASP A 83 -8.22 -18.46 -0.86
C ASP A 83 -7.78 -17.66 -2.10
N LEU A 84 -8.39 -16.48 -2.31
CA LEU A 84 -8.00 -15.59 -3.41
C LEU A 84 -6.66 -14.91 -3.12
N SER A 85 -6.40 -14.56 -1.86
CA SER A 85 -5.11 -14.03 -1.42
C SER A 85 -3.99 -15.05 -1.68
N ASP A 86 -4.19 -16.30 -1.26
CA ASP A 86 -3.25 -17.41 -1.50
C ASP A 86 -3.03 -17.65 -3.00
N LEU A 87 -4.09 -17.60 -3.80
CA LEU A 87 -4.02 -17.73 -5.25
C LEU A 87 -3.15 -16.63 -5.88
N HIS A 88 -3.38 -15.36 -5.52
CA HIS A 88 -2.63 -14.24 -6.07
C HIS A 88 -1.18 -14.21 -5.57
N ALA A 89 -0.95 -14.53 -4.30
CA ALA A 89 0.38 -14.57 -3.70
C ALA A 89 1.24 -15.69 -4.30
N HIS A 90 0.73 -16.91 -4.28
CA HIS A 90 1.59 -18.07 -4.51
C HIS A 90 1.59 -18.57 -5.96
N LYS A 91 0.50 -18.36 -6.69
CA LYS A 91 0.34 -18.88 -8.06
C LYS A 91 0.39 -17.79 -9.12
N LEU A 92 -0.49 -16.78 -9.03
CA LEU A 92 -0.62 -15.77 -10.10
C LEU A 92 0.49 -14.71 -10.06
N ARG A 93 0.94 -14.35 -8.85
CA ARG A 93 2.05 -13.41 -8.61
C ARG A 93 1.88 -12.09 -9.36
N VAL A 94 0.66 -11.56 -9.36
CA VAL A 94 0.33 -10.28 -9.98
C VAL A 94 0.98 -9.17 -9.14
N ASP A 95 1.70 -8.25 -9.80
CA ASP A 95 2.35 -7.16 -9.08
C ASP A 95 1.27 -6.30 -8.37
N PRO A 96 1.45 -5.99 -7.07
CA PRO A 96 0.51 -5.20 -6.27
C PRO A 96 0.04 -3.87 -6.88
N VAL A 97 0.80 -3.27 -7.79
CA VAL A 97 0.41 -2.03 -8.49
C VAL A 97 -0.81 -2.23 -9.38
N ASN A 98 -0.98 -3.41 -9.99
CA ASN A 98 -2.06 -3.66 -10.95
C ASN A 98 -3.44 -3.71 -10.29
N PHE A 99 -3.52 -4.07 -9.01
CA PHE A 99 -4.77 -4.00 -8.25
C PHE A 99 -5.30 -2.55 -8.15
N LYS A 100 -4.42 -1.55 -8.11
CA LYS A 100 -4.82 -0.13 -8.12
C LYS A 100 -5.42 0.27 -9.47
N LEU A 101 -4.85 -0.25 -10.56
CA LEU A 101 -5.34 0.02 -11.92
C LEU A 101 -6.74 -0.57 -12.12
N LEU A 102 -6.94 -1.83 -11.73
CA LEU A 102 -8.27 -2.46 -11.78
C LEU A 102 -9.28 -1.74 -10.88
N SER A 103 -8.90 -1.41 -9.64
CA SER A 103 -9.74 -0.65 -8.72
C SER A 103 -10.21 0.68 -9.32
N HIS A 104 -9.30 1.41 -9.98
CA HIS A 104 -9.65 2.64 -10.67
C HIS A 104 -10.67 2.41 -11.79
N THR A 105 -10.46 1.40 -12.64
CA THR A 105 -11.41 1.10 -13.73
C THR A 105 -12.76 0.58 -13.25
N LEU A 106 -12.81 -0.10 -12.09
CA LEU A 106 -14.06 -0.46 -11.42
C LEU A 106 -14.82 0.80 -10.96
N LEU A 107 -14.14 1.77 -10.33
CA LEU A 107 -14.75 3.04 -9.93
C LEU A 107 -15.32 3.80 -11.14
N VAL A 108 -14.57 3.88 -12.24
CA VAL A 108 -15.03 4.52 -13.48
C VAL A 108 -16.28 3.83 -14.02
N THR A 109 -16.28 2.49 -14.05
CA THR A 109 -17.43 1.70 -14.52
C THR A 109 -18.66 1.96 -13.65
N LEU A 110 -18.51 1.94 -12.32
CA LEU A 110 -19.61 2.25 -11.39
C LEU A 110 -20.12 3.68 -11.56
N ALA A 111 -19.24 4.66 -11.78
CA ALA A 111 -19.64 6.04 -12.02
C ALA A 111 -20.46 6.20 -13.31
N CYS A 112 -20.10 5.47 -14.38
CA CYS A 112 -20.85 5.48 -15.65
C CYS A 112 -22.26 4.90 -15.50
N HIS A 113 -22.44 3.88 -14.67
CA HIS A 113 -23.71 3.15 -14.56
C HIS A 113 -24.59 3.56 -13.38
N LEU A 114 -24.04 4.30 -12.41
CA LEU A 114 -24.76 4.76 -11.22
C LEU A 114 -24.71 6.29 -11.08
N PRO A 115 -25.05 7.08 -12.11
CA PRO A 115 -24.82 8.53 -12.11
C PRO A 115 -25.54 9.28 -10.97
N ASN A 116 -26.69 8.77 -10.52
CA ASN A 116 -27.46 9.36 -9.42
C ASN A 116 -26.97 8.90 -8.02
N ASP A 117 -26.34 7.73 -7.93
CA ASP A 117 -25.90 7.14 -6.66
C ASP A 117 -24.40 7.38 -6.39
N PHE A 118 -23.61 7.72 -7.42
CA PHE A 118 -22.16 7.96 -7.33
C PHE A 118 -21.82 9.37 -6.79
N THR A 119 -22.38 9.69 -5.62
CA THR A 119 -22.08 10.94 -4.90
C THR A 119 -20.61 10.97 -4.44
N PRO A 120 -20.04 12.15 -4.11
CA PRO A 120 -18.68 12.23 -3.59
C PRO A 120 -18.40 11.35 -2.36
N ALA A 121 -19.36 11.21 -1.45
CA ALA A 121 -19.23 10.36 -0.27
C ALA A 121 -19.22 8.87 -0.65
N VAL A 122 -20.10 8.45 -1.56
CA VAL A 122 -20.14 7.07 -2.07
C VAL A 122 -18.87 6.73 -2.84
N HIS A 123 -18.37 7.64 -3.68
CA HIS A 123 -17.09 7.50 -4.36
C HIS A 123 -15.95 7.27 -3.35
N ALA A 124 -15.84 8.13 -2.33
CA ALA A 124 -14.80 7.98 -1.31
C ALA A 124 -14.90 6.61 -0.60
N SER A 125 -16.10 6.18 -0.22
CA SER A 125 -16.30 4.88 0.44
C SER A 125 -15.97 3.69 -0.47
N LEU A 126 -16.30 3.75 -1.76
CA LEU A 126 -15.95 2.70 -2.74
C LEU A 126 -14.44 2.64 -2.99
N ASP A 127 -13.75 3.78 -3.08
CA ASP A 127 -12.29 3.84 -3.20
C ASP A 127 -11.60 3.20 -1.99
N LYS A 128 -12.04 3.55 -0.77
CA LYS A 128 -11.54 2.92 0.47
C LYS A 128 -11.81 1.41 0.51
N PHE A 129 -12.98 0.97 0.04
CA PHE A 129 -13.33 -0.45 -0.02
C PHE A 129 -12.42 -1.22 -0.98
N LEU A 130 -12.26 -0.75 -2.21
CA LEU A 130 -11.40 -1.40 -3.21
C LEU A 130 -9.92 -1.37 -2.79
N ALA A 131 -9.46 -0.31 -2.12
CA ALA A 131 -8.13 -0.25 -1.54
C ALA A 131 -7.93 -1.31 -0.42
N ASN A 132 -8.95 -1.56 0.41
CA ASN A 132 -8.91 -2.61 1.41
C ASN A 132 -8.91 -4.01 0.80
N VAL A 133 -9.79 -4.28 -0.17
CA VAL A 133 -9.78 -5.54 -0.92
C VAL A 133 -8.40 -5.76 -1.55
N SER A 134 -7.86 -4.76 -2.25
CA SER A 134 -6.52 -4.82 -2.84
C SER A 134 -5.43 -5.10 -1.80
N THR A 135 -5.54 -4.58 -0.59
CA THR A 135 -4.57 -4.81 0.49
C THR A 135 -4.66 -6.25 1.01
N THR A 136 -5.87 -6.81 1.12
CA THR A 136 -6.08 -8.21 1.49
C THR A 136 -5.55 -9.20 0.43
N GLN A 137 -5.56 -8.80 -0.84
CA GLN A 137 -5.08 -9.64 -1.95
C GLN A 137 -3.57 -9.52 -2.20
N ARG A 138 -2.90 -8.58 -1.53
CA ARG A 138 -1.43 -8.56 -1.51
C ARG A 138 -0.93 -9.65 -0.59
N GLU A 139 0.25 -10.17 -0.88
CA GLU A 139 0.82 -11.30 -0.16
C GLU A 139 0.71 -11.16 1.38
N PRO A 140 0.53 -12.29 2.10
CA PRO A 140 0.65 -12.35 3.57
C PRO A 140 2.00 -11.89 4.12
N THR A 141 2.98 -11.61 3.25
CA THR A 141 4.36 -11.24 3.57
C THR A 141 4.54 -9.90 4.27
N MET A 142 3.45 -9.15 4.51
CA MET A 142 3.47 -7.97 5.40
C MET A 142 3.42 -8.34 6.90
N VAL A 143 3.24 -9.61 7.29
CA VAL A 143 3.49 -10.01 8.69
C VAL A 143 4.96 -10.40 8.84
N LEU A 144 5.69 -9.73 9.74
CA LEU A 144 7.08 -10.09 10.00
C LEU A 144 7.15 -11.47 10.67
N SER A 145 7.81 -12.42 10.01
CA SER A 145 8.10 -13.73 10.61
C SER A 145 9.08 -13.59 11.79
N ALA A 146 9.23 -14.65 12.59
CA ALA A 146 10.24 -14.67 13.65
C ALA A 146 11.66 -14.44 13.09
N ALA A 147 11.95 -15.00 11.91
CA ALA A 147 13.22 -14.78 11.21
C ALA A 147 13.36 -13.32 10.75
N ASP A 148 12.31 -12.71 10.20
CA ASP A 148 12.35 -11.30 9.79
C ASP A 148 12.61 -10.40 11.00
N LYS A 149 11.92 -10.64 12.13
CA LYS A 149 12.12 -9.88 13.37
C LYS A 149 13.55 -10.03 13.90
N SER A 150 14.12 -11.23 13.83
CA SER A 150 15.51 -11.49 14.23
C SER A 150 16.49 -10.72 13.35
N ASN A 151 16.32 -10.78 12.03
CA ASN A 151 17.15 -10.04 11.06
C ASN A 151 17.09 -8.53 11.28
N VAL A 152 15.88 -7.97 11.46
CA VAL A 152 15.68 -6.54 11.70
C VAL A 152 16.38 -6.11 12.99
N LYS A 153 16.20 -6.85 14.09
CA LYS A 153 16.87 -6.56 15.37
C LYS A 153 18.39 -6.65 15.26
N ALA A 154 18.90 -7.68 14.58
CA ALA A 154 20.34 -7.86 14.39
C ALA A 154 20.96 -6.72 13.58
N ALA A 155 20.37 -6.37 12.43
CA ALA A 155 20.82 -5.27 11.59
C ALA A 155 20.75 -3.92 12.33
N TRP A 156 19.63 -3.64 13.01
CA TRP A 156 19.47 -2.38 13.76
C TRP A 156 20.41 -2.29 14.97
N GLY A 157 20.75 -3.43 15.59
CA GLY A 157 21.77 -3.48 16.64
C GLY A 157 23.17 -3.06 16.15
N LYS A 158 23.49 -3.32 14.88
CA LYS A 158 24.76 -2.88 14.25
C LYS A 158 24.78 -1.41 13.89
N VAL A 159 23.62 -0.81 13.61
CA VAL A 159 23.48 0.64 13.42
C VAL A 159 23.95 1.38 14.68
N GLY A 160 23.53 0.90 15.85
CA GLY A 160 24.01 1.39 17.15
C GLY A 160 23.91 2.91 17.30
N GLY A 161 24.98 3.54 17.79
CA GLY A 161 25.05 4.99 17.98
C GLY A 161 25.00 5.82 16.69
N ASN A 162 25.11 5.20 15.51
CA ASN A 162 25.09 5.89 14.22
C ASN A 162 23.67 6.15 13.69
N ALA A 163 22.62 5.69 14.39
CA ALA A 163 21.25 5.75 13.90
C ALA A 163 20.85 7.16 13.44
N GLY A 164 21.18 8.20 14.21
CA GLY A 164 20.88 9.59 13.85
C GLY A 164 21.61 10.06 12.59
N ALA A 165 22.90 9.74 12.47
CA ALA A 165 23.71 10.07 11.29
C ALA A 165 23.17 9.38 10.03
N TYR A 166 22.80 8.10 10.12
CA TYR A 166 22.22 7.35 9.00
C TYR A 166 20.82 7.86 8.63
N GLY A 167 20.03 8.29 9.62
CA GLY A 167 18.75 8.97 9.36
C GLY A 167 18.94 10.26 8.56
N ALA A 168 19.94 11.07 8.89
CA ALA A 168 20.26 12.29 8.16
C ALA A 168 20.74 12.00 6.73
N GLU A 169 21.63 11.01 6.56
CA GLU A 169 22.11 10.58 5.24
C GLU A 169 20.96 10.05 4.36
N ALA A 170 20.05 9.25 4.91
CA ALA A 170 18.90 8.74 4.17
C ALA A 170 17.96 9.87 3.70
N LEU A 171 17.77 10.91 4.52
CA LEU A 171 17.02 12.11 4.13
C LEU A 171 17.74 12.89 3.02
N GLU A 172 19.05 13.10 3.15
CA GLU A 172 19.83 13.77 2.12
C GLU A 172 19.77 13.02 0.77
N ARG A 173 19.96 11.69 0.78
CA ARG A 173 19.77 10.83 -0.39
C ARG A 173 18.37 10.98 -0.99
N MET A 174 17.33 11.08 -0.16
CA MET A 174 15.94 11.24 -0.60
C MET A 174 15.74 12.61 -1.28
N PHE A 175 16.24 13.70 -0.70
CA PHE A 175 16.08 15.03 -1.26
C PHE A 175 16.81 15.22 -2.59
N LEU A 176 17.96 14.55 -2.76
CA LEU A 176 18.74 14.57 -3.99
C LEU A 176 18.13 13.67 -5.07
N SER A 177 17.79 12.43 -4.72
CA SER A 177 17.30 11.42 -5.68
C SER A 177 15.83 11.61 -6.06
N PHE A 178 15.03 12.18 -5.15
CA PHE A 178 13.60 12.39 -5.31
C PHE A 178 13.23 13.84 -4.96
N PRO A 179 13.55 14.83 -5.83
CA PRO A 179 13.42 16.24 -5.50
C PRO A 179 12.03 16.72 -5.11
N THR A 180 10.96 16.02 -5.53
CA THR A 180 9.57 16.32 -5.15
C THR A 180 9.34 16.20 -3.65
N THR A 181 10.14 15.40 -2.92
CA THR A 181 10.04 15.25 -1.46
C THR A 181 10.42 16.53 -0.71
N LYS A 182 11.21 17.42 -1.33
CA LYS A 182 11.60 18.72 -0.76
C LYS A 182 10.41 19.66 -0.54
N THR A 183 9.30 19.45 -1.24
CA THR A 183 8.08 20.26 -1.11
C THR A 183 7.46 20.21 0.30
N TYR A 184 7.75 19.18 1.09
CA TYR A 184 7.31 19.07 2.49
C TYR A 184 8.21 19.83 3.47
N PHE A 185 9.37 20.31 3.02
CA PHE A 185 10.38 20.98 3.85
C PHE A 185 10.77 22.38 3.33
N PRO A 186 9.83 23.26 2.93
CA PRO A 186 10.17 24.60 2.42
C PRO A 186 10.79 25.52 3.49
N HIS A 187 10.69 25.11 4.76
CA HIS A 187 11.15 25.83 5.94
C HIS A 187 12.52 25.32 6.46
N PHE A 188 13.13 24.36 5.75
CA PHE A 188 14.45 23.83 6.08
C PHE A 188 15.52 24.40 5.14
N ASP A 189 16.70 24.65 5.69
CA ASP A 189 17.93 24.57 4.94
C ASP A 189 18.19 23.09 4.59
N LEU A 190 18.14 22.78 3.29
CA LEU A 190 18.37 21.44 2.74
C LEU A 190 19.77 21.28 2.13
N SER A 191 20.69 22.21 2.40
CA SER A 191 22.09 22.09 1.98
C SER A 191 22.80 20.93 2.71
N HIS A 192 23.86 20.42 2.09
CA HIS A 192 24.69 19.36 2.67
C HIS A 192 25.21 19.79 4.05
N GLY A 193 25.06 18.91 5.04
CA GLY A 193 25.53 19.15 6.40
C GLY A 193 24.61 20.01 7.27
N SER A 194 23.46 20.47 6.76
CA SER A 194 22.45 21.25 7.49
C SER A 194 22.11 20.63 8.85
N ALA A 195 22.13 21.47 9.90
CA ALA A 195 21.76 21.07 11.25
C ALA A 195 20.27 20.69 11.35
N GLN A 196 19.40 21.28 10.51
CA GLN A 196 17.97 20.96 10.49
C GLN A 196 17.74 19.55 9.91
N VAL A 197 18.45 19.19 8.84
CA VAL A 197 18.40 17.84 8.26
C VAL A 197 18.94 16.81 9.25
N LYS A 198 20.07 17.10 9.91
CA LYS A 198 20.64 16.22 10.95
C LYS A 198 19.68 15.99 12.11
N GLY A 199 19.14 17.07 12.69
CA GLY A 199 18.20 16.98 13.80
C GLY A 199 16.88 16.30 13.42
N HIS A 200 16.43 16.40 12.16
CA HIS A 200 15.28 15.63 11.70
C HIS A 200 15.61 14.15 11.47
N GLY A 201 16.78 13.85 10.91
CA GLY A 201 17.30 12.49 10.76
C GLY A 201 17.37 11.74 12.09
N GLU A 202 17.81 12.40 13.16
CA GLU A 202 17.78 11.87 14.53
C GLU A 202 16.37 11.51 14.99
N LYS A 203 15.37 12.37 14.74
CA LYS A 203 13.97 12.10 15.11
C LYS A 203 13.41 10.88 14.36
N VAL A 204 13.68 10.79 13.06
CA VAL A 204 13.27 9.63 12.23
C VAL A 204 13.93 8.35 12.74
N ALA A 205 15.24 8.39 12.98
CA ALA A 205 16.00 7.25 13.48
C ALA A 205 15.55 6.81 14.88
N ALA A 206 15.21 7.75 15.76
CA ALA A 206 14.67 7.45 17.08
C ALA A 206 13.29 6.76 16.98
N ALA A 207 12.42 7.23 16.09
CA ALA A 207 11.13 6.59 15.83
C ALA A 207 11.28 5.15 15.30
N LEU A 208 12.21 4.93 14.36
CA LEU A 208 12.52 3.59 13.85
C LEU A 208 13.13 2.69 14.94
N THR A 209 14.01 3.23 15.78
CA THR A 209 14.56 2.50 16.94
C THR A 209 13.45 2.08 17.90
N LYS A 210 12.49 2.97 18.19
CA LYS A 210 11.31 2.63 18.99
C LYS A 210 10.50 1.51 18.32
N ALA A 211 10.26 1.60 17.01
CA ALA A 211 9.55 0.58 16.24
C ALA A 211 10.25 -0.80 16.27
N VAL A 212 11.58 -0.85 16.13
CA VAL A 212 12.36 -2.10 16.25
C VAL A 212 12.26 -2.71 17.66
N GLY A 213 12.13 -1.87 18.69
CA GLY A 213 11.87 -2.32 20.06
C GLY A 213 10.47 -2.93 20.26
N HIS A 214 9.52 -2.65 19.36
CA HIS A 214 8.10 -3.00 19.49
C HIS A 214 7.54 -3.61 18.20
N LEU A 215 8.28 -4.53 17.57
CA LEU A 215 7.88 -5.16 16.28
C LEU A 215 6.55 -5.92 16.35
N ASP A 216 6.11 -6.28 17.55
CA ASP A 216 4.83 -6.97 17.79
C ASP A 216 3.65 -6.00 18.00
N ASP A 217 3.92 -4.71 18.25
CA ASP A 217 2.91 -3.66 18.42
C ASP A 217 3.35 -2.34 17.75
N LEU A 218 3.56 -2.39 16.43
CA LEU A 218 3.85 -1.18 15.65
C LEU A 218 2.68 -0.16 15.68
N PRO A 219 1.39 -0.57 15.54
CA PRO A 219 0.27 0.37 15.55
C PRO A 219 0.16 1.16 16.86
N GLY A 220 0.25 0.51 18.03
CA GLY A 220 0.23 1.20 19.32
C GLY A 220 1.45 2.09 19.49
N THR A 221 2.64 1.57 19.17
CA THR A 221 3.92 2.27 19.34
C THR A 221 4.02 3.57 18.54
N LEU A 222 3.47 3.59 17.33
CA LEU A 222 3.54 4.69 16.36
C LEU A 222 2.23 5.48 16.21
N SER A 223 1.27 5.31 17.13
CA SER A 223 -0.06 5.93 17.03
C SER A 223 0.01 7.46 16.88
N ASP A 224 0.77 8.14 17.73
CA ASP A 224 0.91 9.60 17.70
C ASP A 224 1.56 10.11 16.41
N LEU A 225 2.55 9.37 15.89
CA LEU A 225 3.18 9.70 14.61
C LEU A 225 2.23 9.48 13.44
N SER A 226 1.36 8.48 13.52
CA SER A 226 0.31 8.24 12.53
C SER A 226 -0.68 9.40 12.53
N ASP A 227 -1.10 9.88 13.70
CA ASP A 227 -1.98 11.07 13.81
C ASP A 227 -1.31 12.33 13.27
N LEU A 228 -0.03 12.54 13.61
CA LEU A 228 0.75 13.67 13.13
C LEU A 228 0.83 13.71 11.60
N HIS A 229 1.18 12.58 10.97
CA HIS A 229 1.29 12.50 9.52
C HIS A 229 -0.06 12.57 8.82
N ALA A 230 -1.09 11.91 9.36
CA ALA A 230 -2.43 11.90 8.75
C ALA A 230 -3.15 13.24 8.84
N HIS A 231 -3.08 13.92 9.99
CA HIS A 231 -3.98 15.04 10.25
C HIS A 231 -3.30 16.42 10.14
N LYS A 232 -2.00 16.50 10.44
CA LYS A 232 -1.25 17.77 10.41
C LYS A 232 -0.33 17.88 9.19
N LEU A 233 0.60 16.93 9.03
CA LEU A 233 1.63 17.04 7.98
C LEU A 233 1.09 16.68 6.59
N ARG A 234 0.16 15.71 6.53
CA ARG A 234 -0.51 15.25 5.31
C ARG A 234 0.45 14.89 4.18
N VAL A 235 1.57 14.25 4.54
CA VAL A 235 2.56 13.77 3.57
C VAL A 235 1.93 12.71 2.68
N ASP A 236 1.99 12.82 1.36
CA ASP A 236 1.37 11.82 0.49
C ASP A 236 2.00 10.43 0.77
N PRO A 237 1.19 9.37 0.99
CA PRO A 237 1.65 8.03 1.30
C PRO A 237 2.75 7.47 0.38
N VAL A 238 2.85 7.94 -0.88
CA VAL A 238 3.90 7.52 -1.81
C VAL A 238 5.31 7.85 -1.31
N ASN A 239 5.47 8.96 -0.57
CA ASN A 239 6.79 9.45 -0.14
C ASN A 239 7.44 8.56 0.93
N PHE A 240 6.63 7.82 1.72
CA PHE A 240 7.15 6.87 2.70
C PHE A 240 7.95 5.73 2.02
N LYS A 241 7.56 5.34 0.81
CA LYS A 241 8.30 4.35 0.01
C LYS A 241 9.66 4.88 -0.43
N LEU A 242 9.73 6.16 -0.78
CA LEU A 242 10.96 6.82 -1.22
C LEU A 242 11.97 6.91 -0.07
N LEU A 243 11.52 7.33 1.12
CA LEU A 243 12.37 7.35 2.31
C LEU A 243 12.79 5.94 2.74
N SER A 244 11.86 4.97 2.71
CA SER A 244 12.16 3.57 3.02
C SER A 244 13.25 3.02 2.11
N HIS A 245 13.18 3.33 0.81
CA HIS A 245 14.22 2.95 -0.15
C HIS A 245 15.58 3.60 0.18
N THR A 246 15.63 4.91 0.46
CA THR A 246 16.91 5.55 0.79
C THR A 246 17.48 5.12 2.13
N LEU A 247 16.64 4.72 3.10
CA LEU A 247 17.09 4.04 4.32
C LEU A 247 17.77 2.71 4.01
N LEU A 248 17.18 1.86 3.15
CA LEU A 248 17.82 0.60 2.74
C LEU A 248 19.16 0.84 2.05
N VAL A 249 19.25 1.83 1.17
CA VAL A 249 20.51 2.20 0.50
C VAL A 249 21.55 2.64 1.52
N THR A 250 21.19 3.51 2.47
CA THR A 250 22.10 3.93 3.54
C THR A 250 22.60 2.74 4.36
N LEU A 251 21.71 1.84 4.78
CA LEU A 251 22.10 0.65 5.54
C LEU A 251 23.03 -0.27 4.75
N ALA A 252 22.78 -0.45 3.45
CA ALA A 252 23.64 -1.24 2.56
C ALA A 252 25.04 -0.62 2.42
N CYS A 253 25.15 0.71 2.33
CA CYS A 253 26.43 1.40 2.24
C CYS A 253 27.29 1.25 3.51
N HIS A 254 26.67 1.23 4.68
CA HIS A 254 27.38 1.17 5.97
C HIS A 254 27.61 -0.24 6.50
N HIS A 255 26.80 -1.21 6.09
CA HIS A 255 26.87 -2.59 6.57
C HIS A 255 26.94 -3.62 5.44
N PRO A 256 27.89 -3.51 4.48
CA PRO A 256 27.91 -4.37 3.29
C PRO A 256 28.02 -5.86 3.60
N ASN A 257 28.70 -6.24 4.70
CA ASN A 257 28.85 -7.63 5.12
C ASN A 257 27.60 -8.18 5.83
N ASP A 258 26.80 -7.32 6.48
CA ASP A 258 25.58 -7.72 7.19
C ASP A 258 24.33 -7.60 6.31
N PHE A 259 24.38 -6.79 5.24
CA PHE A 259 23.27 -6.55 4.31
C PHE A 259 23.09 -7.70 3.29
N THR A 260 22.92 -8.91 3.81
CA THR A 260 22.64 -10.11 3.02
C THR A 260 21.25 -10.03 2.36
N PRO A 261 20.97 -10.84 1.32
CA PRO A 261 19.64 -10.86 0.70
C PRO A 261 18.48 -11.12 1.67
N ALA A 262 18.69 -11.98 2.68
CA ALA A 262 17.67 -12.26 3.70
C ALA A 262 17.44 -11.06 4.62
N VAL A 263 18.51 -10.39 5.07
CA VAL A 263 18.42 -9.18 5.89
C VAL A 263 17.77 -8.03 5.12
N HIS A 264 18.15 -7.84 3.85
CA HIS A 264 17.53 -6.87 2.95
C HIS A 264 16.02 -7.09 2.85
N ALA A 265 15.58 -8.32 2.54
CA ALA A 265 14.15 -8.63 2.44
C ALA A 265 13.40 -8.37 3.75
N SER A 266 13.99 -8.71 4.90
CA SER A 266 13.37 -8.46 6.20
C SER A 266 13.28 -6.97 6.55
N LEU A 267 14.30 -6.17 6.22
CA LEU A 267 14.29 -4.71 6.41
C LEU A 267 13.27 -4.01 5.50
N ASP A 268 13.16 -4.43 4.23
CA ASP A 268 12.18 -3.90 3.29
C ASP A 268 10.74 -4.14 3.79
N LYS A 269 10.43 -5.37 4.22
CA LYS A 269 9.13 -5.70 4.85
C LYS A 269 8.88 -4.85 6.11
N PHE A 270 9.89 -4.69 6.96
CA PHE A 270 9.75 -3.88 8.17
C PHE A 270 9.41 -2.41 7.85
N LEU A 271 10.13 -1.80 6.91
CA LEU A 271 9.89 -0.42 6.51
C LEU A 271 8.55 -0.24 5.78
N ALA A 272 8.11 -1.24 5.00
CA ALA A 272 6.78 -1.29 4.42
C ALA A 272 5.67 -1.35 5.49
N ASN A 273 5.89 -2.11 6.57
CA ASN A 273 4.96 -2.16 7.71
C ASN A 273 4.91 -0.85 8.49
N VAL A 274 6.07 -0.24 8.77
CA VAL A 274 6.12 1.09 9.39
C VAL A 274 5.36 2.10 8.53
N SER A 275 5.58 2.10 7.21
CA SER A 275 4.87 2.98 6.27
C SER A 275 3.35 2.72 6.27
N THR A 276 2.93 1.47 6.33
CA THR A 276 1.51 1.07 6.42
C THR A 276 0.88 1.60 7.72
N VAL A 277 1.58 1.50 8.84
CA VAL A 277 1.12 2.03 10.13
C VAL A 277 1.00 3.55 10.09
N LEU A 278 2.04 4.25 9.64
CA LEU A 278 2.05 5.72 9.61
C LEU A 278 0.98 6.33 8.68
N THR A 279 0.53 5.56 7.69
CA THR A 279 -0.51 5.99 6.74
C THR A 279 -1.91 5.45 7.06
N SER A 280 -2.05 4.66 8.13
CA SER A 280 -3.28 3.93 8.46
C SER A 280 -4.49 4.81 8.80
N LYS A 281 -4.25 6.04 9.27
CA LYS A 281 -5.27 7.00 9.73
C LYS A 281 -5.58 8.12 8.72
N TYR A 282 -5.08 8.02 7.48
CA TYR A 282 -5.24 9.08 6.47
C TYR A 282 -6.67 9.23 5.94
N ARG A 283 -7.46 8.15 5.92
CA ARG A 283 -8.80 8.12 5.33
C ARG A 283 -9.70 7.12 6.04
#